data_AF-A0A7X6MEJ3-F1
#
_entry.id   AF-A0A7X6MEJ3-F1
#
_cell.length_a   1.000
_cell.length_b   1.000
_cell.length_c   1.000
_cell.angle_alpha   90.00
_cell.angle_beta   90.00
_cell.angle_gamma   90.00
#
_symmetry.space_group_name_H-M   'P 1'
#
loop_
_entity.id
_entity.type
_entity.pdbx_description
1 polymer ?
#
loop_
_entity_poly.entity_id
_entity_poly.type
_entity_poly.pdbx_seq_one_letter_code
_entity_poly.pdbx_strand_id
1 'polypeptide(L)'
;MTPQPPGPLEQGEILQDLAGRLVAVVPQGWQQLTYLARVIGAHRSDMLAVQEADGQVRQLEVPAGVDDLVDALKRSGFQEGGGTWLSVILSVHHSHQFNVEYNHDTEPDLPPGTSPLVYAQELERFPRSHDRIPDWLGARLEQARELEPERIREEFGAALVRACEREGLRADFLPPTRLRVFDSGGTVLMEADMRDTFDQAAITTDEHRTGLAAHFAGFMARAAREREQAAGGSSAGTRDADPADSAPAADPAGPPTPADPDDTVAASLAEAFAEAGVSAAFQGADTLVVTLPDGNHASADISGLRAALNGATPEQIAHNTAQFARTSVEHLSQATGQGGGDTDGRLRARLYPASAFPEEVLESLLTREIAPGLWQTVVVDASDSLRPLPRQVHERSGRPDGEVFAEAVAASVAETVEVSEHEVNGAHIVHIGGQHPYVAAHVHALDRYLGDLPHGALVAFPVPEVLLAHPLGQGHPIAAMDHMQQIAERFTADGDKPVSAQLYWWHPGSRSREQGTPPDLRPVGARIDHENRSVSLLTSDEEFGPMLDSLAG
;
A
#
# COMPACT_ATOMS: atom_id res chain seq x y z
N MET A 1 24.23 4.29 4.89
CA MET A 1 23.30 3.21 4.53
C MET A 1 22.04 3.89 4.04
N THR A 2 21.70 3.72 2.77
CA THR A 2 20.46 4.26 2.20
C THR A 2 19.30 3.48 2.82
N PRO A 3 18.27 4.13 3.39
CA PRO A 3 17.11 3.41 3.93
C PRO A 3 16.47 2.65 2.77
N GLN A 4 16.34 1.33 2.94
CA GLN A 4 15.61 0.49 2.02
C GLN A 4 14.13 0.91 2.10
N PRO A 5 13.46 1.18 0.96
CA PRO A 5 12.06 1.56 0.99
C PRO A 5 11.26 0.47 1.70
N PRO A 6 10.33 0.85 2.59
CA PRO A 6 9.53 -0.09 3.34
C PRO A 6 8.76 -1.04 2.41
N GLY A 7 8.61 -2.29 2.83
CA GLY A 7 7.97 -3.33 2.03
C GLY A 7 6.45 -3.10 1.88
N PRO A 8 5.78 -3.82 0.95
CA PRO A 8 4.33 -3.69 0.73
C PRO A 8 3.45 -3.87 1.98
N LEU A 9 3.94 -4.60 2.99
CA LEU A 9 3.27 -4.83 4.27
C LEU A 9 3.32 -3.58 5.18
N GLU A 10 4.46 -2.90 5.26
CA GLU A 10 4.63 -1.67 6.05
C GLU A 10 3.81 -0.50 5.48
N GLN A 11 3.65 -0.43 4.16
CA GLN A 11 2.75 0.54 3.52
C GLN A 11 1.27 0.26 3.84
N GLY A 12 0.89 -1.02 3.96
CA GLY A 12 -0.46 -1.42 4.37
C GLY A 12 -0.80 -0.96 5.78
N GLU A 13 0.12 -1.13 6.74
CA GLU A 13 -0.06 -0.67 8.13
C GLU A 13 -0.23 0.84 8.22
N ILE A 14 0.59 1.63 7.49
CA ILE A 14 0.48 3.09 7.45
C ILE A 14 -0.90 3.52 6.94
N LEU A 15 -1.42 2.87 5.89
CA LEU A 15 -2.74 3.18 5.32
C LEU A 15 -3.88 2.80 6.28
N GLN A 16 -3.73 1.71 7.03
CA GLN A 16 -4.72 1.24 7.98
C GLN A 16 -4.82 2.19 9.19
N ASP A 17 -3.67 2.62 9.72
CA ASP A 17 -3.59 3.64 10.76
C ASP A 17 -4.15 4.99 10.30
N LEU A 18 -3.85 5.37 9.06
CA LEU A 18 -4.37 6.60 8.44
C LEU A 18 -5.89 6.54 8.35
N ALA A 19 -6.45 5.46 7.79
CA ALA A 19 -7.89 5.27 7.69
C ALA A 19 -8.56 5.26 9.08
N GLY A 20 -7.97 4.57 10.06
CA GLY A 20 -8.47 4.52 11.43
C GLY A 20 -8.57 5.90 12.09
N ARG A 21 -7.51 6.72 11.97
CA ARG A 21 -7.51 8.09 12.50
C ARG A 21 -8.55 8.98 11.83
N LEU A 22 -8.69 8.87 10.51
CA LEU A 22 -9.67 9.66 9.75
C LEU A 22 -11.11 9.26 10.09
N VAL A 23 -11.39 7.97 10.25
CA VAL A 23 -12.72 7.46 10.65
C VAL A 23 -13.11 7.90 12.07
N ALA A 24 -12.14 8.06 12.98
CA ALA A 24 -12.40 8.40 14.37
C ALA A 24 -13.12 9.75 14.58
N VAL A 25 -13.06 10.66 13.60
CA VAL A 25 -13.71 11.99 13.68
C VAL A 25 -15.02 12.07 12.90
N VAL A 26 -15.45 10.96 12.29
CA VAL A 26 -16.62 10.94 11.40
C VAL A 26 -17.92 10.86 12.21
N PRO A 27 -18.95 11.67 11.89
CA PRO A 27 -20.24 11.61 12.58
C PRO A 27 -20.99 10.30 12.32
N GLN A 28 -21.91 9.91 13.21
CA GLN A 28 -22.75 8.72 13.00
C GLN A 28 -23.63 8.87 11.76
N GLY A 29 -23.90 7.76 11.06
CA GLY A 29 -24.77 7.74 9.87
C GLY A 29 -24.09 8.19 8.58
N TRP A 30 -22.76 8.21 8.54
CA TRP A 30 -21.99 8.44 7.33
C TRP A 30 -22.04 7.24 6.36
N GLN A 31 -21.79 7.49 5.08
CA GLN A 31 -21.77 6.48 4.01
C GLN A 31 -20.38 6.30 3.42
N GLN A 32 -19.71 7.42 3.14
CA GLN A 32 -18.39 7.45 2.53
C GLN A 32 -17.56 8.61 3.10
N LEU A 33 -16.28 8.37 3.36
CA LEU A 33 -15.27 9.36 3.70
C LEU A 33 -14.30 9.46 2.54
N THR A 34 -13.87 10.67 2.22
CA THR A 34 -12.83 10.94 1.23
C THR A 34 -11.81 11.87 1.84
N TYR A 35 -10.56 11.42 1.86
CA TYR A 35 -9.39 12.18 2.26
C TYR A 35 -8.50 12.38 1.04
N LEU A 36 -8.15 13.62 0.74
CA LEU A 36 -7.23 13.99 -0.32
C LEU A 36 -6.03 14.70 0.31
N ALA A 37 -4.84 14.16 0.09
CA ALA A 37 -3.59 14.80 0.46
C ALA A 37 -2.78 15.16 -0.78
N ARG A 38 -2.31 16.41 -0.84
CA ARG A 38 -1.34 16.89 -1.84
C ARG A 38 -0.09 17.29 -1.09
N VAL A 39 0.99 16.55 -1.29
CA VAL A 39 2.28 16.77 -0.63
C VAL A 39 3.33 16.86 -1.71
N ILE A 40 3.82 18.07 -1.98
CA ILE A 40 4.75 18.36 -3.08
C ILE A 40 5.80 19.34 -2.57
N GLY A 41 7.04 18.87 -2.40
CA GLY A 41 8.08 19.66 -1.74
C GLY A 41 7.62 20.11 -0.34
N ALA A 42 7.71 21.41 -0.06
CA ALA A 42 7.17 21.99 1.17
C ALA A 42 5.66 22.32 1.09
N HIS A 43 5.01 22.23 -0.07
CA HIS A 43 3.56 22.45 -0.13
C HIS A 43 2.81 21.21 0.39
N ARG A 44 1.93 21.46 1.34
CA ARG A 44 0.98 20.48 1.85
C ARG A 44 -0.41 21.09 1.84
N SER A 45 -1.36 20.39 1.24
CA SER A 45 -2.78 20.68 1.39
C SER A 45 -3.57 19.40 1.54
N ASP A 46 -4.46 19.39 2.52
CA ASP A 46 -5.25 18.25 2.90
C ASP A 46 -6.74 18.62 2.89
N MET A 47 -7.60 17.70 2.47
CA MET A 47 -9.05 17.84 2.51
C MET A 47 -9.65 16.55 3.02
N LEU A 48 -10.47 16.64 4.07
CA LEU A 48 -11.27 15.53 4.56
C LEU A 48 -12.75 15.87 4.38
N ALA A 49 -13.49 15.00 3.71
CA ALA A 49 -14.92 15.13 3.52
C ALA A 49 -15.64 13.82 3.85
N VAL A 50 -16.86 13.93 4.34
CA VAL A 50 -17.76 12.81 4.57
C VAL A 50 -19.07 13.03 3.81
N GLN A 51 -19.60 11.98 3.21
CA GLN A 51 -20.95 11.89 2.71
C GLN A 51 -21.85 11.29 3.78
N GLU A 52 -22.89 12.02 4.19
CA GLU A 52 -23.89 11.58 5.15
C GLU A 52 -24.98 10.73 4.46
N ALA A 53 -25.82 10.02 5.23
CA ALA A 53 -26.88 9.15 4.71
C ALA A 53 -27.94 9.87 3.85
N ASP A 54 -28.08 11.19 3.99
CA ASP A 54 -28.96 12.01 3.16
C ASP A 54 -28.32 12.43 1.82
N GLY A 55 -27.07 12.02 1.58
CA GLY A 55 -26.28 12.34 0.40
C GLY A 55 -25.54 13.68 0.47
N GLN A 56 -25.68 14.46 1.55
CA GLN A 56 -24.92 15.69 1.72
C GLN A 56 -23.44 15.40 1.99
N VAL A 57 -22.58 16.21 1.38
CA VAL A 57 -21.12 16.16 1.62
C VAL A 57 -20.74 17.28 2.57
N ARG A 58 -20.05 16.91 3.65
CA ARG A 58 -19.56 17.82 4.68
C ARG A 58 -18.04 17.72 4.79
N GLN A 59 -17.37 18.85 4.74
CA GLN A 59 -15.93 18.91 5.04
C GLN A 59 -15.70 18.83 6.55
N LEU A 60 -14.71 18.03 6.95
CA LEU A 60 -14.27 17.86 8.33
C LEU A 60 -12.85 18.41 8.51
N GLU A 61 -12.50 18.69 9.76
CA GLU A 61 -11.12 18.98 10.15
C GLU A 61 -10.30 17.69 10.14
N VAL A 62 -9.05 17.79 9.67
CA VAL A 62 -8.13 16.65 9.64
C VAL A 62 -7.59 16.39 11.06
N PRO A 63 -7.68 15.16 11.59
CA PRO A 63 -7.15 14.82 12.91
C PRO A 63 -5.65 15.05 13.03
N ALA A 64 -5.17 15.37 14.24
CA ALA A 64 -3.74 15.48 14.52
C ALA A 64 -3.00 14.14 14.31
N GLY A 65 -1.77 14.20 13.79
CA GLY A 65 -0.92 13.03 13.53
C GLY A 65 -1.26 12.28 12.24
N VAL A 66 -2.23 12.76 11.45
CA VAL A 66 -2.45 12.29 10.06
C VAL A 66 -1.28 12.69 9.16
N ASP A 67 -0.71 13.86 9.40
CA ASP A 67 0.42 14.41 8.69
C ASP A 67 1.66 13.51 8.74
N ASP A 68 2.00 12.98 9.92
CA ASP A 68 3.10 12.04 10.12
C ASP A 68 2.91 10.75 9.31
N LEU A 69 1.68 10.21 9.27
CA LEU A 69 1.35 9.00 8.51
C LEU A 69 1.43 9.25 7.01
N VAL A 70 0.96 10.40 6.54
CA VAL A 70 1.06 10.79 5.13
C VAL A 70 2.52 10.99 4.72
N ASP A 71 3.37 11.53 5.59
CA ASP A 71 4.81 11.64 5.33
C ASP A 71 5.50 10.27 5.31
N ALA A 72 5.09 9.35 6.18
CA ALA A 72 5.54 7.96 6.12
C ALA A 72 5.11 7.30 4.81
N LEU A 73 3.86 7.50 4.38
CA LEU A 73 3.31 7.00 3.11
C LEU A 73 4.02 7.60 1.89
N LYS A 74 4.43 8.87 1.97
CA LYS A 74 5.17 9.56 0.92
C LYS A 74 6.55 8.97 0.73
N ARG A 75 7.24 8.70 1.85
CA ARG A 75 8.55 8.05 1.88
C ARG A 75 8.47 6.59 1.42
N SER A 76 7.43 5.86 1.81
CA SER A 76 7.24 4.47 1.38
C SER A 76 7.01 4.35 -0.13
N GLY A 77 6.30 5.32 -0.72
CA GLY A 77 6.04 5.37 -2.15
C GLY A 77 7.24 5.75 -3.02
N PHE A 78 8.40 6.06 -2.44
CA PHE A 78 9.57 6.49 -3.20
C PHE A 78 10.27 5.31 -3.90
N GLN A 79 10.51 5.48 -5.19
CA GLN A 79 11.31 4.59 -6.01
C GLN A 79 12.47 5.37 -6.64
N GLU A 80 13.68 4.83 -6.56
CA GLU A 80 14.86 5.48 -7.15
C GLU A 80 14.69 5.68 -8.66
N GLY A 81 14.82 6.92 -9.13
CA GLY A 81 14.59 7.29 -10.52
C GLY A 81 13.10 7.35 -10.93
N GLY A 82 12.18 6.77 -10.16
CA GLY A 82 10.72 6.88 -10.36
C GLY A 82 10.08 8.04 -9.60
N GLY A 83 10.74 8.54 -8.55
CA GLY A 83 10.15 9.52 -7.63
C GLY A 83 9.07 8.87 -6.74
N THR A 84 8.13 9.68 -6.28
CA THR A 84 6.96 9.24 -5.50
C THR A 84 5.68 9.91 -6.04
N TRP A 85 4.53 9.56 -5.46
CA TRP A 85 3.22 10.14 -5.82
C TRP A 85 3.16 11.64 -5.47
N LEU A 86 2.44 12.46 -6.24
CA LEU A 86 2.24 13.91 -6.01
C LEU A 86 0.99 14.22 -5.17
N SER A 87 -0.03 13.39 -5.29
CA SER A 87 -1.21 13.41 -4.44
C SER A 87 -1.77 12.01 -4.21
N VAL A 88 -2.50 11.83 -3.11
CA VAL A 88 -3.18 10.59 -2.75
C VAL A 88 -4.63 10.87 -2.37
N ILE A 89 -5.55 10.03 -2.83
CA ILE A 89 -6.95 10.03 -2.41
C ILE A 89 -7.21 8.72 -1.67
N LEU A 90 -7.63 8.81 -0.42
CA LEU A 90 -8.10 7.69 0.38
C LEU A 90 -9.62 7.81 0.52
N SER A 91 -10.35 6.80 0.05
CA SER A 91 -11.79 6.70 0.23
C SER A 91 -12.11 5.57 1.19
N VAL A 92 -12.87 5.84 2.25
CA VAL A 92 -13.32 4.83 3.22
C VAL A 92 -14.83 4.74 3.14
N HIS A 93 -15.39 3.54 3.09
CA HIS A 93 -16.82 3.30 3.13
C HIS A 93 -17.28 2.99 4.56
N HIS A 94 -18.56 3.19 4.88
CA HIS A 94 -19.10 2.92 6.22
C HIS A 94 -18.96 1.45 6.67
N SER A 95 -18.69 0.53 5.74
CA SER A 95 -18.32 -0.85 6.01
C SER A 95 -16.84 -1.03 6.44
N HIS A 96 -16.11 0.07 6.65
CA HIS A 96 -14.67 0.12 6.96
C HIS A 96 -13.74 -0.43 5.87
N GLN A 97 -14.28 -0.72 4.68
CA GLN A 97 -13.49 -0.95 3.48
C GLN A 97 -12.92 0.37 2.99
N PHE A 98 -11.64 0.42 2.63
CA PHE A 98 -11.02 1.61 2.07
C PHE A 98 -10.28 1.32 0.76
N ASN A 99 -10.24 2.32 -0.10
CA ASN A 99 -9.49 2.34 -1.36
C ASN A 99 -8.51 3.51 -1.35
N VAL A 100 -7.35 3.34 -1.98
CA VAL A 100 -6.34 4.39 -2.11
C VAL A 100 -5.93 4.57 -3.58
N GLU A 101 -5.91 5.81 -4.04
CA GLU A 101 -5.53 6.19 -5.40
C GLU A 101 -4.35 7.15 -5.35
N TYR A 102 -3.29 6.86 -6.10
CA TYR A 102 -2.09 7.68 -6.17
C TYR A 102 -2.00 8.37 -7.54
N ASN A 103 -1.71 9.66 -7.52
CA ASN A 103 -1.38 10.40 -8.73
C ASN A 103 0.13 10.62 -8.79
N HIS A 104 0.80 10.03 -9.77
CA HIS A 104 2.25 10.19 -9.98
C HIS A 104 2.58 11.23 -11.05
N ASP A 105 1.74 11.36 -12.08
CA ASP A 105 2.15 11.98 -13.35
C ASP A 105 1.18 13.04 -13.88
N THR A 106 0.00 13.19 -13.29
CA THR A 106 -0.96 14.24 -13.65
C THR A 106 -0.67 15.50 -12.84
N GLU A 107 -0.68 16.68 -13.47
CA GLU A 107 -0.49 17.96 -12.78
C GLU A 107 -1.57 18.13 -11.68
N PRO A 108 -1.18 18.20 -10.39
CA PRO A 108 -2.15 18.34 -9.31
C PRO A 108 -2.81 19.72 -9.34
N ASP A 109 -4.12 19.75 -9.08
CA ASP A 109 -4.84 21.02 -8.91
C ASP A 109 -4.45 21.68 -7.57
N LEU A 110 -3.48 22.59 -7.62
CA LEU A 110 -2.98 23.35 -6.48
C LEU A 110 -3.65 24.74 -6.39
N PRO A 111 -3.78 25.31 -5.18
CA PRO A 111 -4.31 26.65 -5.01
C PRO A 111 -3.60 27.68 -5.90
N PRO A 112 -4.35 28.63 -6.50
CA PRO A 112 -3.76 29.72 -7.27
C PRO A 112 -2.71 30.48 -6.46
N GLY A 113 -1.55 30.72 -7.08
CA GLY A 113 -0.43 31.41 -6.42
C GLY A 113 0.57 30.49 -5.72
N THR A 114 0.39 29.16 -5.79
CA THR A 114 1.41 28.21 -5.31
C THR A 114 2.71 28.37 -6.10
N SER A 115 3.83 28.54 -5.38
CA SER A 115 5.14 28.75 -5.98
C SER A 115 5.62 27.52 -6.76
N PRO A 116 6.18 27.65 -7.98
CA PRO A 116 6.71 26.52 -8.73
C PRO A 116 7.93 25.86 -8.05
N LEU A 117 8.55 26.51 -7.06
CA LEU A 117 9.65 25.95 -6.27
C LEU A 117 9.27 24.64 -5.54
N VAL A 118 7.97 24.42 -5.27
CA VAL A 118 7.48 23.17 -4.65
C VAL A 118 7.87 21.93 -5.47
N TYR A 119 7.88 22.06 -6.79
CA TYR A 119 8.23 20.96 -7.70
C TYR A 119 9.73 20.72 -7.79
N ALA A 120 10.55 21.78 -7.65
CA ALA A 120 11.99 21.64 -7.57
C ALA A 120 12.39 20.93 -6.26
N GLN A 121 11.80 21.35 -5.14
CA GLN A 121 11.96 20.70 -3.84
C GLN A 121 11.52 19.23 -3.86
N GLU A 122 10.42 18.93 -4.54
CA GLU A 122 9.93 17.57 -4.72
C GLU A 122 10.97 16.67 -5.40
N LEU A 123 11.58 17.13 -6.49
CA LEU A 123 12.61 16.34 -7.19
C LEU A 123 13.97 16.32 -6.47
N GLU A 124 14.28 17.33 -5.65
CA GLU A 124 15.44 17.28 -4.74
C GLU A 124 15.28 16.18 -3.67
N ARG A 125 14.03 15.90 -3.23
CA ARG A 125 13.71 14.88 -2.22
C ARG A 125 13.45 13.50 -2.80
N PHE A 126 12.74 13.45 -3.92
CA PHE A 126 12.30 12.23 -4.59
C PHE A 126 12.69 12.27 -6.08
N PRO A 127 13.96 12.00 -6.40
CA PRO A 127 14.48 12.17 -7.74
C PRO A 127 13.77 11.31 -8.79
N ARG A 128 13.47 11.92 -9.94
CA ARG A 128 12.96 11.26 -11.14
C ARG A 128 14.03 11.27 -12.23
N SER A 129 14.12 10.19 -13.01
CA SER A 129 14.91 10.15 -14.22
C SER A 129 14.31 11.07 -15.28
N HIS A 130 15.14 11.59 -16.18
CA HIS A 130 14.72 12.61 -17.14
C HIS A 130 13.58 12.14 -18.07
N ASP A 131 13.51 10.85 -18.39
CA ASP A 131 12.45 10.21 -19.17
C ASP A 131 11.13 10.03 -18.40
N ARG A 132 11.16 10.19 -17.07
CA ARG A 132 10.00 10.07 -16.16
C ARG A 132 9.48 11.42 -15.66
N ILE A 133 10.00 12.53 -16.21
CA ILE A 133 9.52 13.88 -15.92
C ILE A 133 8.50 14.26 -17.00
N PRO A 134 7.20 14.42 -16.67
CA PRO A 134 6.20 14.89 -17.63
C PRO A 134 6.48 16.31 -18.12
N ASP A 135 5.98 16.65 -19.32
CA ASP A 135 6.18 17.97 -19.94
C ASP A 135 5.74 19.14 -19.04
N TRP A 136 4.59 18.99 -18.37
CA TRP A 136 4.06 20.01 -17.47
C TRP A 136 5.01 20.25 -16.29
N LEU A 137 5.60 19.18 -15.73
CA LEU A 137 6.54 19.26 -14.62
C LEU A 137 7.84 19.93 -15.07
N GLY A 138 8.32 19.59 -16.27
CA GLY A 138 9.45 20.27 -16.91
C GLY A 138 9.23 21.79 -17.04
N ALA A 139 8.04 22.21 -17.46
CA ALA A 139 7.68 23.62 -17.55
C ALA A 139 7.67 24.32 -16.17
N ARG A 140 7.21 23.65 -15.11
CA ARG A 140 7.26 24.17 -13.74
C ARG A 140 8.68 24.30 -13.21
N LEU A 141 9.56 23.35 -13.53
CA LEU A 141 10.97 23.40 -13.12
C LEU A 141 11.71 24.57 -13.79
N GLU A 142 11.37 24.91 -15.03
CA GLU A 142 11.95 26.09 -15.68
C GLU A 142 11.50 27.38 -14.99
N GLN A 143 10.20 27.50 -14.68
CA GLN A 143 9.68 28.61 -13.87
C GLN A 143 10.35 28.68 -12.49
N ALA A 144 10.64 27.54 -11.87
CA ALA A 144 11.32 27.47 -10.58
C ALA A 144 12.76 28.00 -10.64
N ARG A 145 13.50 27.72 -11.73
CA ARG A 145 14.87 28.22 -11.92
C ARG A 145 14.93 29.73 -12.03
N GLU A 146 13.93 30.35 -12.65
CA GLU A 146 13.83 31.81 -12.77
C GLU A 146 13.69 32.53 -11.41
N LEU A 147 13.24 31.81 -10.37
CA LEU A 147 13.07 32.36 -9.02
C LEU A 147 14.35 32.35 -8.18
N GLU A 148 15.46 31.80 -8.68
CA GLU A 148 16.77 31.75 -8.00
C GLU A 148 16.69 31.18 -6.56
N PRO A 149 16.30 29.91 -6.38
CA PRO A 149 16.06 29.32 -5.05
C PRO A 149 17.27 29.40 -4.11
N GLU A 150 18.49 29.33 -4.64
CA GLU A 150 19.73 29.48 -3.85
C GLU A 150 19.80 30.85 -3.18
N ARG A 151 19.47 31.93 -3.92
CA ARG A 151 19.46 33.29 -3.39
C ARG A 151 18.42 33.44 -2.28
N ILE A 152 17.23 32.87 -2.46
CA ILE A 152 16.16 32.89 -1.46
C ILE A 152 16.60 32.18 -0.16
N ARG A 153 17.26 31.01 -0.29
CA ARG A 153 17.82 30.27 0.85
C ARG A 153 18.90 31.08 1.57
N GLU A 154 19.82 31.71 0.86
CA GLU A 154 20.87 32.56 1.44
C GLU A 154 20.29 33.76 2.20
N GLU A 155 19.32 34.47 1.61
CA GLU A 155 18.64 35.60 2.25
C GLU A 155 17.95 35.20 3.55
N PHE A 156 17.29 34.04 3.56
CA PHE A 156 16.62 33.51 4.75
C PHE A 156 17.61 33.07 5.82
N GLY A 157 18.70 32.38 5.46
CA GLY A 157 19.77 32.01 6.38
C GLY A 157 20.39 33.25 7.04
N ALA A 158 20.65 34.31 6.28
CA ALA A 158 21.11 35.58 6.82
C ALA A 158 20.07 36.25 7.73
N ALA A 159 18.77 36.10 7.44
CA ALA A 159 17.70 36.61 8.30
C ALA A 159 17.62 35.87 9.65
N LEU A 160 17.80 34.55 9.66
CA LEU A 160 17.87 33.73 10.88
C LEU A 160 19.04 34.16 11.78
N VAL A 161 20.22 34.39 11.20
CA VAL A 161 21.38 34.89 11.95
C VAL A 161 21.07 36.23 12.60
N ARG A 162 20.58 37.21 11.81
CA ARG A 162 20.20 38.53 12.34
C ARG A 162 19.12 38.46 13.42
N ALA A 163 18.18 37.52 13.30
CA ALA A 163 17.12 37.34 14.29
C ALA A 163 17.68 36.80 15.61
N CYS A 164 18.57 35.80 15.56
CA CYS A 164 19.24 35.26 16.74
C CYS A 164 20.10 36.33 17.45
N GLU A 165 20.85 37.12 16.68
CA GLU A 165 21.67 38.22 17.21
C GLU A 165 20.84 39.26 17.98
N ARG A 166 19.63 39.59 17.50
CA ARG A 166 18.72 40.50 18.21
C ARG A 166 18.25 39.96 19.55
N GLU A 167 18.17 38.64 19.70
CA GLU A 167 17.83 37.97 20.95
C GLU A 167 19.05 37.69 21.85
N GLY A 168 20.24 38.19 21.47
CA GLY A 168 21.47 38.02 22.23
C GLY A 168 22.15 36.66 22.05
N LEU A 169 21.75 35.90 21.03
CA LEU A 169 22.36 34.63 20.66
C LEU A 169 23.36 34.83 19.52
N ARG A 170 24.31 33.92 19.39
CA ARG A 170 25.15 33.83 18.19
C ARG A 170 24.61 32.71 17.30
N ALA A 171 24.57 32.92 15.98
CA ALA A 171 24.24 31.86 15.04
C ALA A 171 25.16 31.91 13.81
N ASP A 172 25.58 30.74 13.35
CA ASP A 172 26.35 30.56 12.12
C ASP A 172 25.46 29.83 11.10
N PHE A 173 25.19 30.46 9.97
CA PHE A 173 24.54 29.82 8.83
C PHE A 173 25.59 29.07 8.00
N LEU A 174 25.34 27.79 7.77
CA LEU A 174 26.16 26.87 6.98
C LEU A 174 25.34 26.47 5.74
N PRO A 175 25.53 27.14 4.59
CA PRO A 175 24.74 26.87 3.39
C PRO A 175 24.78 25.39 2.97
N PRO A 176 23.70 24.88 2.35
CA PRO A 176 22.52 25.62 1.90
C PRO A 176 21.40 25.75 2.95
N THR A 177 21.35 24.88 3.97
CA THR A 177 20.18 24.77 4.87
C THR A 177 20.54 24.51 6.33
N ARG A 178 21.83 24.46 6.70
CA ARG A 178 22.25 24.12 8.07
C ARG A 178 22.44 25.39 8.91
N LEU A 179 22.01 25.33 10.17
CA LEU A 179 22.20 26.41 11.14
C LEU A 179 22.82 25.86 12.43
N ARG A 180 23.80 26.58 12.96
CA ARG A 180 24.36 26.34 14.28
C ARG A 180 24.10 27.54 15.17
N VAL A 181 23.46 27.34 16.32
CA VAL A 181 23.09 28.40 17.28
C VAL A 181 23.84 28.17 18.59
N PHE A 182 24.33 29.24 19.17
CA PHE A 182 25.07 29.26 20.43
C PHE A 182 24.37 30.16 21.46
N ASP A 183 24.54 29.82 22.73
CA ASP A 183 24.18 30.71 23.83
C ASP A 183 25.16 31.88 23.96
N SER A 184 24.88 32.78 24.90
CA SER A 184 25.75 33.90 25.25
C SER A 184 27.14 33.48 25.78
N GLY A 185 27.27 32.25 26.28
CA GLY A 185 28.52 31.67 26.76
C GLY A 185 29.37 31.01 25.68
N GLY A 186 28.84 30.87 24.45
CA GLY A 186 29.50 30.20 23.33
C GLY A 186 29.27 28.68 23.29
N THR A 187 28.37 28.15 24.12
CA THR A 187 27.96 26.73 24.06
C THR A 187 26.99 26.52 22.90
N VAL A 188 27.14 25.41 22.17
CA VAL A 188 26.20 25.05 21.10
C VAL A 188 24.85 24.68 21.73
N LEU A 189 23.82 25.45 21.39
CA LEU A 189 22.44 25.16 21.76
C LEU A 189 21.80 24.20 20.77
N MET A 190 22.10 24.35 19.48
CA MET A 190 21.56 23.55 18.39
C MET A 190 22.51 23.55 17.20
N GLU A 191 22.65 22.41 16.54
CA GLU A 191 23.17 22.30 15.19
C GLU A 191 22.29 21.33 14.41
N ALA A 192 21.61 21.82 13.38
CA ALA A 192 20.66 21.02 12.62
C ALA A 192 20.65 21.43 11.14
N ASP A 193 20.43 20.44 10.26
CA ASP A 193 19.99 20.71 8.89
C ASP A 193 18.51 21.12 8.93
N MET A 194 18.22 22.36 8.56
CA MET A 194 16.89 22.96 8.62
C MET A 194 16.19 22.93 7.25
N ARG A 195 16.49 21.93 6.41
CA ARG A 195 15.95 21.83 5.04
C ARG A 195 14.45 22.09 4.95
N ASP A 196 13.63 21.45 5.78
CA ASP A 196 12.17 21.66 5.78
C ASP A 196 11.77 23.12 6.05
N THR A 197 12.47 23.78 6.99
CA THR A 197 12.23 25.19 7.31
C THR A 197 12.64 26.10 6.15
N PHE A 198 13.77 25.82 5.51
CA PHE A 198 14.24 26.58 4.35
C PHE A 198 13.33 26.38 3.13
N ASP A 199 12.85 25.16 2.91
CA ASP A 199 11.92 24.87 1.81
C ASP A 199 10.57 25.57 2.02
N GLN A 200 10.05 25.59 3.26
CA GLN A 200 8.86 26.38 3.62
C GLN A 200 9.09 27.89 3.45
N ALA A 201 10.24 28.39 3.89
CA ALA A 201 10.61 29.78 3.73
C ALA A 201 10.69 30.19 2.24
N ALA A 202 11.12 29.28 1.37
CA ALA A 202 11.27 29.56 -0.05
C ALA A 202 9.93 29.72 -0.79
N ILE A 203 8.85 29.11 -0.29
CA ILE A 203 7.53 29.15 -0.92
C ILE A 203 6.58 30.18 -0.29
N THR A 204 7.03 30.93 0.73
CA THR A 204 6.24 31.96 1.42
C THR A 204 6.66 33.38 1.06
N THR A 205 5.87 34.37 1.46
CA THR A 205 6.15 35.79 1.20
C THR A 205 7.32 36.30 2.05
N ASP A 206 7.95 37.39 1.62
CA ASP A 206 9.08 38.00 2.34
C ASP A 206 8.73 38.44 3.78
N GLU A 207 7.51 38.96 3.96
CA GLU A 207 6.97 39.33 5.27
C GLU A 207 6.87 38.11 6.21
N HIS A 208 6.30 37.01 5.72
CA HIS A 208 6.20 35.77 6.50
C HIS A 208 7.57 35.14 6.79
N ARG A 209 8.52 35.19 5.83
CA ARG A 209 9.92 34.74 6.05
C ARG A 209 10.56 35.48 7.23
N THR A 210 10.38 36.80 7.28
CA THR A 210 10.93 37.62 8.37
C THR A 210 10.30 37.26 9.72
N GLY A 211 8.98 37.04 9.74
CA GLY A 211 8.26 36.58 10.93
C GLY A 211 8.74 35.21 11.43
N LEU A 212 8.95 34.26 10.51
CA LEU A 212 9.44 32.91 10.83
C LEU A 212 10.82 32.94 11.49
N ALA A 213 11.75 33.74 10.95
CA ALA A 213 13.08 33.90 11.52
C ALA A 213 13.04 34.50 12.93
N ALA A 214 12.18 35.51 13.15
CA ALA A 214 12.01 36.12 14.48
C ALA A 214 11.42 35.13 15.50
N HIS A 215 10.41 34.35 15.10
CA HIS A 215 9.80 33.34 15.97
C HIS A 215 10.80 32.28 16.41
N PHE A 216 11.59 31.75 15.46
CA PHE A 216 12.65 30.79 15.72
C PHE A 216 13.68 31.32 16.73
N ALA A 217 14.16 32.56 16.52
CA ALA A 217 15.13 33.18 17.42
C ALA A 217 14.59 33.32 18.85
N GLY A 218 13.34 33.76 19.00
CA GLY A 218 12.68 33.90 20.31
C GLY A 218 12.52 32.57 21.05
N PHE A 219 12.25 31.47 20.32
CA PHE A 219 12.23 30.11 20.87
C PHE A 219 13.61 29.71 21.40
N MET A 220 14.66 29.85 20.59
CA MET A 220 16.02 29.51 21.00
C MET A 220 16.49 30.31 22.22
N ALA A 221 16.12 31.59 22.29
CA ALA A 221 16.50 32.46 23.41
C ALA A 221 15.80 32.04 24.72
N ARG A 222 14.57 31.53 24.64
CA ARG A 222 13.88 30.95 25.80
C ARG A 222 14.57 29.68 26.28
N ALA A 223 14.88 28.77 25.36
CA ALA A 223 15.58 27.52 25.68
C ALA A 223 16.96 27.76 26.32
N ALA A 224 17.70 28.77 25.85
CA ALA A 224 18.97 29.18 26.44
C ALA A 224 18.82 29.60 27.92
N ARG A 225 17.84 30.47 28.22
CA ARG A 225 17.58 30.97 29.58
C ARG A 225 17.16 29.86 30.55
N GLU A 226 16.35 28.91 30.09
CA GLU A 226 15.93 27.76 30.91
C GLU A 226 17.12 26.86 31.27
N ARG A 227 18.04 26.66 30.32
CA ARG A 227 19.26 25.86 30.54
C ARG A 227 20.23 26.52 31.52
N GLU A 228 20.39 27.84 31.45
CA GLU A 228 21.17 28.63 32.41
C GLU A 228 20.57 28.54 33.83
N GLN A 229 19.25 28.59 33.96
CA GLN A 229 18.55 28.44 35.24
C GLN A 229 18.69 27.03 35.83
N ALA A 230 18.63 25.99 34.98
CA ALA A 230 18.86 24.61 35.39
C ALA A 230 20.31 24.35 35.82
N ALA A 231 21.29 24.92 35.11
CA ALA A 231 22.72 24.85 35.45
C ALA A 231 23.06 25.60 36.75
N GLY A 232 22.35 26.68 37.07
CA GLY A 232 22.48 27.40 38.35
C GLY A 232 21.92 26.66 39.58
N GLY A 233 21.11 25.61 39.38
CA GLY A 233 20.45 24.85 40.45
C GLY A 233 21.17 23.57 40.90
N SER A 234 22.19 23.11 40.16
CA SER A 234 22.89 21.85 40.46
C SER A 234 24.37 22.11 40.75
N SER A 235 24.70 22.30 42.04
CA SER A 235 26.07 22.22 42.52
C SER A 235 26.20 21.07 43.52
N ALA A 236 26.47 19.86 43.02
CA ALA A 236 27.14 18.82 43.80
C ALA A 236 27.61 17.67 42.90
N GLY A 237 28.94 17.49 42.84
CA GLY A 237 29.53 16.14 42.83
C GLY A 237 30.00 15.57 41.50
N THR A 238 31.15 16.05 41.02
CA THR A 238 32.02 15.34 40.07
C THR A 238 32.58 14.06 40.71
N ARG A 239 32.57 12.92 39.99
CA ARG A 239 33.61 11.88 40.10
C ARG A 239 33.87 11.23 38.74
N ASP A 240 35.16 11.20 38.41
CA ASP A 240 35.81 10.46 37.33
C ASP A 240 35.56 8.95 37.38
N ALA A 241 35.53 8.32 36.20
CA ALA A 241 36.06 6.98 35.97
C ALA A 241 36.56 6.84 34.52
N ASP A 242 37.79 6.30 34.41
CA ASP A 242 38.63 6.08 33.23
C ASP A 242 38.05 5.06 32.21
N PRO A 243 38.59 4.99 30.97
CA PRO A 243 38.07 4.20 29.86
C PRO A 243 38.74 2.83 29.75
N ALA A 244 37.95 1.76 29.66
CA ALA A 244 38.31 0.49 29.03
C ALA A 244 37.07 -0.42 28.98
N ASP A 245 36.53 -0.69 27.80
CA ASP A 245 36.71 -2.01 27.17
C ASP A 245 36.14 -1.95 25.75
N SER A 246 37.04 -2.01 24.76
CA SER A 246 36.67 -2.21 23.36
C SER A 246 36.84 -3.69 23.07
N ALA A 247 35.75 -4.44 23.05
CA ALA A 247 35.68 -5.79 22.48
C ALA A 247 35.01 -5.74 21.10
N PRO A 248 35.40 -6.61 20.15
CA PRO A 248 35.21 -6.38 18.72
C PRO A 248 33.78 -6.69 18.28
N ALA A 249 33.31 -5.96 17.28
CA ALA A 249 32.09 -6.30 16.53
C ALA A 249 32.20 -7.74 16.02
N ALA A 250 31.31 -8.61 16.50
CA ALA A 250 31.19 -9.97 16.03
C ALA A 250 30.47 -10.00 14.67
N ASP A 251 31.00 -10.82 13.77
CA ASP A 251 30.47 -11.16 12.44
C ASP A 251 28.97 -11.54 12.51
N PRO A 252 28.10 -11.07 11.58
CA PRO A 252 26.66 -11.27 11.65
C PRO A 252 26.18 -12.69 11.27
N ALA A 253 27.06 -13.70 11.25
CA ALA A 253 26.76 -15.05 10.75
C ALA A 253 26.97 -16.17 11.79
N GLY A 254 26.95 -15.86 13.09
CA GLY A 254 26.99 -16.86 14.17
C GLY A 254 25.63 -17.50 14.47
N PRO A 255 25.57 -18.73 15.00
CA PRO A 255 24.33 -19.33 15.45
C PRO A 255 23.69 -18.51 16.58
N PRO A 256 22.35 -18.45 16.66
CA PRO A 256 21.67 -17.66 17.70
C PRO A 256 22.05 -18.16 19.09
N THR A 257 22.37 -17.22 19.97
CA THR A 257 22.82 -17.45 21.34
C THR A 257 21.71 -17.07 22.33
N PRO A 258 21.65 -17.69 23.53
CA PRO A 258 20.70 -17.30 24.56
C PRO A 258 20.96 -15.86 25.03
N ALA A 259 19.94 -15.23 25.62
CA ALA A 259 20.03 -13.86 26.14
C ALA A 259 21.18 -13.71 27.14
N ASP A 260 21.93 -12.62 27.01
CA ASP A 260 22.93 -12.22 27.99
C ASP A 260 22.22 -11.80 29.29
N PRO A 261 22.50 -12.42 30.45
CA PRO A 261 21.87 -12.07 31.72
C PRO A 261 22.19 -10.65 32.20
N ASP A 262 23.29 -10.04 31.73
CA ASP A 262 23.65 -8.65 32.06
C ASP A 262 22.93 -7.62 31.15
N ASP A 263 22.29 -8.07 30.07
CA ASP A 263 21.45 -7.25 29.19
C ASP A 263 19.99 -7.31 29.63
N THR A 264 19.60 -6.33 30.44
CA THR A 264 18.23 -6.25 31.01
C THR A 264 17.10 -6.25 29.97
N VAL A 265 17.32 -5.73 28.76
CA VAL A 265 16.30 -5.73 27.70
C VAL A 265 16.23 -7.10 27.03
N ALA A 266 17.38 -7.71 26.72
CA ALA A 266 17.41 -9.06 26.15
C ALA A 266 16.87 -10.12 27.11
N ALA A 267 17.25 -10.05 28.39
CA ALA A 267 16.76 -10.96 29.43
C ALA A 267 15.24 -10.83 29.61
N SER A 268 14.72 -9.60 29.63
CA SER A 268 13.28 -9.36 29.79
C SER A 268 12.47 -9.77 28.55
N LEU A 269 13.01 -9.60 27.33
CA LEU A 269 12.40 -10.14 26.11
C LEU A 269 12.36 -11.67 26.13
N ALA A 270 13.47 -12.31 26.48
CA ALA A 270 13.52 -13.78 26.56
C ALA A 270 12.50 -14.34 27.55
N GLU A 271 12.34 -13.71 28.71
CA GLU A 271 11.32 -14.08 29.70
C GLU A 271 9.89 -13.87 29.15
N ALA A 272 9.62 -12.72 28.54
CA ALA A 272 8.31 -12.39 27.98
C ALA A 272 7.87 -13.35 26.85
N PHE A 273 8.78 -13.76 25.97
CA PHE A 273 8.48 -14.76 24.93
C PHE A 273 8.32 -16.16 25.52
N ALA A 274 9.11 -16.52 26.53
CA ALA A 274 8.97 -17.81 27.22
C ALA A 274 7.62 -17.92 27.94
N GLU A 275 7.13 -16.85 28.57
CA GLU A 275 5.78 -16.78 29.15
C GLU A 275 4.67 -16.92 28.09
N ALA A 276 4.92 -16.44 26.87
CA ALA A 276 4.04 -16.64 25.72
C ALA A 276 4.18 -18.02 25.06
N GLY A 277 5.05 -18.90 25.58
CA GLY A 277 5.23 -20.27 25.11
C GLY A 277 6.14 -20.42 23.89
N VAL A 278 6.94 -19.39 23.56
CA VAL A 278 7.80 -19.36 22.38
C VAL A 278 9.25 -19.12 22.79
N SER A 279 10.21 -19.86 22.22
CA SER A 279 11.63 -19.69 22.59
C SER A 279 12.24 -18.52 21.82
N ALA A 280 12.87 -17.59 22.54
CA ALA A 280 13.60 -16.46 21.97
C ALA A 280 15.12 -16.61 22.20
N ALA A 281 15.90 -16.28 21.18
CA ALA A 281 17.36 -16.22 21.16
C ALA A 281 17.83 -14.97 20.41
N PHE A 282 19.13 -14.68 20.42
CA PHE A 282 19.69 -13.45 19.87
C PHE A 282 20.85 -13.73 18.92
N GLN A 283 20.88 -13.00 17.81
CA GLN A 283 21.98 -13.00 16.83
C GLN A 283 22.59 -11.60 16.77
N GLY A 284 23.62 -11.37 17.59
CA GLY A 284 24.12 -10.02 17.86
C GLY A 284 23.21 -9.25 18.84
N ALA A 285 23.50 -7.95 19.03
CA ALA A 285 22.82 -7.15 20.04
C ALA A 285 21.36 -6.81 19.68
N ASP A 286 21.09 -6.56 18.39
CA ASP A 286 19.83 -5.97 17.94
C ASP A 286 18.93 -6.94 17.17
N THR A 287 19.34 -8.20 16.97
CA THR A 287 18.51 -9.18 16.25
C THR A 287 17.93 -10.20 17.21
N LEU A 288 16.61 -10.16 17.39
CA LEU A 288 15.85 -11.17 18.08
C LEU A 288 15.48 -12.29 17.11
N VAL A 289 15.71 -13.54 17.50
CA VAL A 289 15.32 -14.74 16.75
C VAL A 289 14.36 -15.57 17.60
N VAL A 290 13.15 -15.75 17.10
CA VAL A 290 12.06 -16.45 17.77
C VAL A 290 11.84 -17.79 17.06
N THR A 291 11.78 -18.88 17.82
CA THR A 291 11.57 -20.23 17.29
C THR A 291 10.14 -20.68 17.53
N LEU A 292 9.42 -20.91 16.44
CA LEU A 292 8.01 -21.27 16.42
C LEU A 292 7.80 -22.77 16.70
N PRO A 293 6.58 -23.19 17.10
CA PRO A 293 6.29 -24.60 17.42
C PRO A 293 6.44 -25.58 16.25
N ASP A 294 6.38 -25.09 15.01
CA ASP A 294 6.57 -25.85 13.77
C ASP A 294 8.05 -26.05 13.39
N GLY A 295 8.98 -25.47 14.18
CA GLY A 295 10.42 -25.52 13.94
C GLY A 295 10.95 -24.41 13.04
N ASN A 296 10.09 -23.51 12.55
CA ASN A 296 10.52 -22.33 11.80
C ASN A 296 11.05 -21.24 12.72
N HIS A 297 11.93 -20.40 12.18
CA HIS A 297 12.50 -19.25 12.89
C HIS A 297 12.02 -17.96 12.25
N ALA A 298 11.63 -16.99 13.08
CA ALA A 298 11.38 -15.62 12.66
C ALA A 298 12.41 -14.70 13.33
N SER A 299 12.90 -13.69 12.61
CA SER A 299 13.81 -12.70 13.16
C SER A 299 13.24 -11.29 13.08
N ALA A 300 13.58 -10.45 14.06
CA ALA A 300 13.18 -9.06 14.13
C ALA A 300 14.35 -8.19 14.59
N ASP A 301 14.50 -7.01 13.99
CA ASP A 301 15.39 -5.97 14.49
C ASP A 301 14.72 -5.24 15.66
N ILE A 302 15.38 -5.22 16.81
CA ILE A 302 14.92 -4.60 18.05
C ILE A 302 15.71 -3.33 18.41
N SER A 303 16.56 -2.81 17.50
CA SER A 303 17.34 -1.59 17.71
C SER A 303 16.46 -0.40 18.12
N GLY A 304 15.29 -0.25 17.49
CA GLY A 304 14.30 0.78 17.84
C GLY A 304 13.70 0.61 19.23
N LEU A 305 13.37 -0.63 19.62
CA LEU A 305 12.86 -0.95 20.96
C LEU A 305 13.94 -0.67 22.03
N ARG A 306 15.19 -1.04 21.77
CA ARG A 306 16.32 -0.76 22.66
C ARG A 306 16.58 0.74 22.82
N ALA A 307 16.52 1.49 21.73
CA ALA A 307 16.66 2.95 21.78
C ALA A 307 15.54 3.59 22.62
N ALA A 308 14.30 3.11 22.48
CA ALA A 308 13.15 3.61 23.25
C ALA A 308 13.23 3.27 24.75
N LEU A 309 13.90 2.17 25.11
CA LEU A 309 14.07 1.73 26.49
C LEU A 309 15.37 2.22 27.13
N ASN A 310 16.17 3.03 26.43
CA ASN A 310 17.40 3.57 26.96
C ASN A 310 17.12 4.54 28.13
N GLY A 311 17.60 4.19 29.33
CA GLY A 311 17.33 4.94 30.56
C GLY A 311 15.97 4.64 31.20
N ALA A 312 15.22 3.65 30.71
CA ALA A 312 13.96 3.23 31.31
C ALA A 312 14.16 2.47 32.63
N THR A 313 13.15 2.52 33.51
CA THR A 313 13.15 1.74 34.76
C THR A 313 12.91 0.25 34.49
N PRO A 314 13.32 -0.67 35.39
CA PRO A 314 13.08 -2.10 35.22
C PRO A 314 11.61 -2.47 35.01
N GLU A 315 10.68 -1.76 35.66
CA GLU A 315 9.23 -1.96 35.50
C GLU A 315 8.75 -1.55 34.10
N GLN A 316 9.30 -0.46 33.55
CA GLN A 316 9.00 -0.02 32.19
C GLN A 316 9.60 -0.96 31.15
N ILE A 317 10.82 -1.45 31.36
CA ILE A 317 11.43 -2.46 30.48
C ILE A 317 10.52 -3.69 30.44
N ALA A 318 10.17 -4.27 31.60
CA ALA A 318 9.31 -5.45 31.68
C ALA A 318 7.93 -5.24 31.04
N HIS A 319 7.31 -4.07 31.23
CA HIS A 319 6.01 -3.77 30.61
C HIS A 319 6.08 -3.70 29.08
N ASN A 320 7.10 -3.02 28.54
CA ASN A 320 7.23 -2.82 27.10
C ASN A 320 7.70 -4.08 26.38
N THR A 321 8.60 -4.87 26.97
CA THR A 321 9.03 -6.16 26.41
C THR A 321 7.90 -7.19 26.43
N ALA A 322 7.08 -7.22 27.48
CA ALA A 322 5.88 -8.05 27.53
C ALA A 322 4.84 -7.66 26.47
N GLN A 323 4.63 -6.36 26.25
CA GLN A 323 3.75 -5.88 25.18
C GLN A 323 4.31 -6.26 23.80
N PHE A 324 5.59 -6.01 23.56
CA PHE A 324 6.27 -6.35 22.31
C PHE A 324 6.20 -7.86 22.02
N ALA A 325 6.43 -8.70 23.02
CA ALA A 325 6.34 -10.15 22.88
C ALA A 325 4.92 -10.62 22.56
N ARG A 326 3.89 -10.09 23.23
CA ARG A 326 2.49 -10.43 22.95
C ARG A 326 2.08 -10.04 21.53
N THR A 327 2.34 -8.81 21.13
CA THR A 327 2.02 -8.33 19.78
C THR A 327 2.79 -9.12 18.72
N SER A 328 4.06 -9.43 18.98
CA SER A 328 4.88 -10.23 18.07
C SER A 328 4.39 -11.68 17.96
N VAL A 329 3.98 -12.31 19.07
CA VAL A 329 3.39 -13.66 19.06
C VAL A 329 2.01 -13.67 18.39
N GLU A 330 1.18 -12.64 18.59
CA GLU A 330 -0.10 -12.47 17.88
C GLU A 330 0.12 -12.32 16.36
N HIS A 331 1.05 -11.46 15.94
CA HIS A 331 1.38 -11.26 14.53
C HIS A 331 2.03 -12.50 13.91
N LEU A 332 2.91 -13.20 14.64
CA LEU A 332 3.47 -14.48 14.21
C LEU A 332 2.40 -15.56 14.12
N SER A 333 1.42 -15.58 15.01
CA SER A 333 0.28 -16.51 14.96
C SER A 333 -0.65 -16.22 13.77
N GLN A 334 -0.76 -14.94 13.38
CA GLN A 334 -1.48 -14.49 12.18
C GLN A 334 -0.70 -14.80 10.89
N ALA A 335 0.62 -14.66 10.89
CA ALA A 335 1.50 -14.92 9.74
C ALA A 335 1.75 -16.43 9.49
N THR A 336 1.79 -17.24 10.56
CA THR A 336 1.99 -18.71 10.49
C THR A 336 0.68 -19.51 10.41
N GLY A 337 -0.47 -18.83 10.40
CA GLY A 337 -1.78 -19.48 10.30
C GLY A 337 -2.14 -20.36 11.51
N GLN A 338 -1.53 -20.14 12.68
CA GLN A 338 -1.84 -20.90 13.91
C GLN A 338 -2.92 -20.24 14.78
N GLY A 339 -3.35 -19.01 14.47
CA GLY A 339 -4.56 -18.44 15.05
C GLY A 339 -5.84 -19.04 14.44
N GLY A 340 -6.30 -20.18 14.98
CA GLY A 340 -7.68 -20.67 14.87
C GLY A 340 -8.22 -20.88 13.46
N GLY A 341 -8.42 -22.13 13.07
CA GLY A 341 -9.27 -22.49 11.93
C GLY A 341 -10.71 -22.11 12.20
N ASP A 342 -11.03 -20.83 12.08
CA ASP A 342 -12.40 -20.36 12.09
C ASP A 342 -12.92 -20.39 10.65
N THR A 343 -13.68 -21.44 10.35
CA THR A 343 -14.52 -21.55 9.15
C THR A 343 -15.77 -20.67 9.25
N ASP A 344 -15.78 -19.65 10.12
CA ASP A 344 -16.94 -18.77 10.34
C ASP A 344 -17.18 -17.80 9.15
N GLY A 345 -16.23 -17.75 8.20
CA GLY A 345 -16.41 -17.12 6.89
C GLY A 345 -17.02 -18.07 5.86
N ARG A 346 -17.76 -17.51 4.90
CA ARG A 346 -18.40 -18.30 3.83
C ARG A 346 -17.37 -18.68 2.77
N LEU A 347 -17.43 -19.90 2.26
CA LEU A 347 -16.59 -20.30 1.14
C LEU A 347 -17.07 -19.61 -0.14
N ARG A 348 -16.13 -19.04 -0.90
CA ARG A 348 -16.37 -18.42 -2.22
C ARG A 348 -15.32 -18.90 -3.22
N ALA A 349 -15.62 -18.79 -4.51
CA ALA A 349 -14.69 -19.04 -5.60
C ALA A 349 -14.23 -17.74 -6.24
N ARG A 350 -12.91 -17.55 -6.39
CA ARG A 350 -12.32 -16.39 -7.07
C ARG A 350 -11.33 -16.83 -8.15
N LEU A 351 -11.26 -16.06 -9.23
CA LEU A 351 -10.27 -16.27 -10.29
C LEU A 351 -9.04 -15.39 -10.09
N TYR A 352 -7.89 -15.97 -10.42
CA TYR A 352 -6.58 -15.33 -10.35
C TYR A 352 -5.79 -15.61 -11.64
N PRO A 353 -4.93 -14.68 -12.09
CA PRO A 353 -3.93 -14.99 -13.11
C PRO A 353 -2.92 -15.99 -12.56
N ALA A 354 -2.29 -16.76 -13.45
CA ALA A 354 -1.20 -17.67 -13.07
C ALA A 354 -0.04 -16.98 -12.33
N SER A 355 0.16 -15.68 -12.54
CA SER A 355 1.19 -14.88 -11.86
C SER A 355 0.81 -14.39 -10.46
N ALA A 356 -0.44 -14.59 -10.00
CA ALA A 356 -0.89 -14.07 -8.71
C ALA A 356 -0.20 -14.71 -7.50
N PHE A 357 0.30 -15.94 -7.67
CA PHE A 357 0.96 -16.71 -6.61
C PHE A 357 2.24 -17.33 -7.15
N PRO A 358 3.33 -17.38 -6.35
CA PRO A 358 4.47 -18.26 -6.64
C PRO A 358 4.03 -19.73 -6.73
N GLU A 359 4.74 -20.54 -7.51
CA GLU A 359 4.39 -21.95 -7.76
C GLU A 359 4.33 -22.76 -6.46
N GLU A 360 5.25 -22.46 -5.52
CA GLU A 360 5.30 -23.10 -4.20
C GLU A 360 4.09 -22.76 -3.32
N VAL A 361 3.50 -21.57 -3.52
CA VAL A 361 2.32 -21.13 -2.79
C VAL A 361 1.06 -21.77 -3.36
N LEU A 362 0.96 -21.98 -4.68
CA LEU A 362 -0.20 -22.62 -5.32
C LEU A 362 -0.47 -24.02 -4.76
N GLU A 363 0.58 -24.82 -4.53
CA GLU A 363 0.44 -26.16 -3.95
C GLU A 363 -0.13 -26.14 -2.52
N SER A 364 0.15 -25.08 -1.77
CA SER A 364 -0.31 -24.89 -0.40
C SER A 364 -1.77 -24.41 -0.28
N LEU A 365 -2.41 -24.05 -1.40
CA LEU A 365 -3.77 -23.51 -1.45
C LEU A 365 -4.76 -24.48 -2.09
N LEU A 366 -6.04 -24.38 -1.72
CA LEU A 366 -7.12 -25.06 -2.43
C LEU A 366 -7.45 -24.31 -3.73
N THR A 367 -6.68 -24.59 -4.76
CA THR A 367 -6.77 -23.97 -6.08
C THR A 367 -6.68 -25.00 -7.20
N ARG A 368 -7.14 -24.64 -8.40
CA ARG A 368 -7.04 -25.45 -9.63
C ARG A 368 -7.04 -24.55 -10.87
N GLU A 369 -6.32 -24.96 -11.90
CA GLU A 369 -6.40 -24.32 -13.22
C GLU A 369 -7.74 -24.69 -13.89
N ILE A 370 -8.45 -23.69 -14.42
CA ILE A 370 -9.73 -23.89 -15.13
C ILE A 370 -9.62 -23.61 -16.62
N ALA A 371 -8.60 -22.86 -17.03
CA ALA A 371 -8.19 -22.62 -18.41
C ALA A 371 -6.71 -22.22 -18.38
N PRO A 372 -5.96 -22.34 -19.48
CA PRO A 372 -4.57 -21.89 -19.54
C PRO A 372 -4.39 -20.47 -18.99
N GLY A 373 -3.62 -20.35 -17.91
CA GLY A 373 -3.31 -19.07 -17.27
C GLY A 373 -4.37 -18.55 -16.29
N LEU A 374 -5.45 -19.29 -16.06
CA LEU A 374 -6.60 -18.88 -15.25
C LEU A 374 -6.87 -19.87 -14.12
N TRP A 375 -6.68 -19.41 -12.89
CA TRP A 375 -6.73 -20.25 -11.69
C TRP A 375 -7.95 -19.93 -10.84
N GLN A 376 -8.73 -20.95 -10.49
CA GLN A 376 -9.84 -20.83 -9.56
C GLN A 376 -9.40 -21.26 -8.16
N THR A 377 -9.46 -20.33 -7.22
CA THR A 377 -9.08 -20.54 -5.82
C THR A 377 -10.31 -20.47 -4.92
N VAL A 378 -10.44 -21.42 -3.99
CA VAL A 378 -11.42 -21.32 -2.90
C VAL A 378 -10.91 -20.31 -1.89
N VAL A 379 -11.74 -19.36 -1.51
CA VAL A 379 -11.43 -18.34 -0.51
C VAL A 379 -12.46 -18.39 0.62
N VAL A 380 -12.03 -18.04 1.82
CA VAL A 380 -12.89 -17.80 2.98
C VAL A 380 -13.22 -16.32 3.02
N ASP A 381 -14.49 -16.00 2.84
CA ASP A 381 -15.09 -14.66 2.85
C ASP A 381 -15.67 -14.39 4.24
N ALA A 382 -14.88 -13.70 5.06
CA ALA A 382 -15.24 -13.24 6.39
C ALA A 382 -15.56 -11.74 6.34
N SER A 383 -16.17 -11.22 7.42
CA SER A 383 -16.66 -9.84 7.49
C SER A 383 -15.62 -8.76 7.17
N ASP A 384 -14.33 -9.05 7.31
CA ASP A 384 -13.21 -8.13 7.16
C ASP A 384 -12.10 -8.64 6.23
N SER A 385 -12.23 -9.86 5.69
CA SER A 385 -11.13 -10.51 4.98
C SER A 385 -11.61 -11.53 3.95
N LEU A 386 -10.89 -11.56 2.82
CA LEU A 386 -11.06 -12.57 1.79
C LEU A 386 -9.74 -13.30 1.62
N ARG A 387 -9.65 -14.53 2.13
CA ARG A 387 -8.38 -15.26 2.24
C ARG A 387 -8.42 -16.56 1.43
N PRO A 388 -7.43 -16.87 0.58
CA PRO A 388 -7.28 -18.20 -0.02
C PRO A 388 -7.32 -19.28 1.05
N LEU A 389 -8.11 -20.33 0.83
CA LEU A 389 -8.25 -21.44 1.76
C LEU A 389 -6.98 -22.30 1.71
N PRO A 390 -6.22 -22.43 2.81
CA PRO A 390 -5.04 -23.29 2.84
C PRO A 390 -5.44 -24.75 2.66
N ARG A 391 -4.68 -25.48 1.84
CA ARG A 391 -4.92 -26.91 1.55
C ARG A 391 -4.92 -27.75 2.83
N GLN A 392 -3.99 -27.48 3.75
CA GLN A 392 -3.92 -28.20 5.04
C GLN A 392 -5.18 -28.01 5.90
N VAL A 393 -5.82 -26.84 5.84
CA VAL A 393 -7.08 -26.58 6.58
C VAL A 393 -8.22 -27.36 5.96
N HIS A 394 -8.30 -27.36 4.63
CA HIS A 394 -9.28 -28.17 3.88
C HIS A 394 -9.10 -29.68 4.13
N GLU A 395 -7.88 -30.21 4.09
CA GLU A 395 -7.61 -31.64 4.32
C GLU A 395 -8.08 -32.12 5.70
N ARG A 396 -7.97 -31.27 6.73
CA ARG A 396 -8.48 -31.57 8.08
C ARG A 396 -10.01 -31.67 8.13
N SER A 397 -10.72 -31.02 7.21
CA SER A 397 -12.19 -31.14 7.11
C SER A 397 -12.62 -32.54 6.65
N GLY A 398 -11.74 -33.29 5.97
CA GLY A 398 -12.03 -34.61 5.42
C GLY A 398 -13.00 -34.59 4.22
N ARG A 399 -13.36 -33.41 3.72
CA ARG A 399 -14.28 -33.24 2.58
C ARG A 399 -13.51 -33.37 1.26
N PRO A 400 -14.10 -33.96 0.21
CA PRO A 400 -13.48 -33.99 -1.12
C PRO A 400 -13.34 -32.58 -1.71
N ASP A 401 -12.25 -32.30 -2.43
CA ASP A 401 -12.01 -31.01 -3.11
C ASP A 401 -13.22 -30.57 -3.95
N GLY A 402 -13.79 -31.50 -4.73
CA GLY A 402 -14.94 -31.21 -5.59
C GLY A 402 -16.17 -30.71 -4.83
N GLU A 403 -16.41 -31.20 -3.62
CA GLU A 403 -17.53 -30.77 -2.78
C GLU A 403 -17.32 -29.33 -2.29
N VAL A 404 -16.11 -29.02 -1.86
CA VAL A 404 -15.74 -27.68 -1.36
C VAL A 404 -15.72 -26.65 -2.48
N PHE A 405 -15.23 -27.02 -3.67
CA PHE A 405 -15.36 -26.18 -4.86
C PHE A 405 -16.82 -25.97 -5.27
N ALA A 406 -17.66 -27.00 -5.20
CA ALA A 406 -19.08 -26.89 -5.53
C ALA A 406 -19.81 -25.95 -4.57
N GLU A 407 -19.55 -26.05 -3.27
CA GLU A 407 -20.07 -25.13 -2.26
C GLU A 407 -19.62 -23.70 -2.52
N ALA A 408 -18.31 -23.49 -2.71
CA ALA A 408 -17.72 -22.18 -2.95
C ALA A 408 -18.29 -21.51 -4.21
N VAL A 409 -18.43 -22.27 -5.31
CA VAL A 409 -19.04 -21.79 -6.55
C VAL A 409 -20.51 -21.48 -6.35
N ALA A 410 -21.28 -22.36 -5.71
CA ALA A 410 -22.70 -22.14 -5.47
C ALA A 410 -22.94 -20.90 -4.61
N ALA A 411 -22.15 -20.71 -3.57
CA ALA A 411 -22.19 -19.53 -2.72
C ALA A 411 -21.84 -18.26 -3.51
N SER A 412 -20.80 -18.26 -4.34
CA SER A 412 -20.45 -17.10 -5.17
C SER A 412 -21.53 -16.77 -6.20
N VAL A 413 -22.09 -17.76 -6.89
CA VAL A 413 -23.15 -17.56 -7.91
C VAL A 413 -24.47 -17.08 -7.31
N ALA A 414 -24.70 -17.34 -6.02
CA ALA A 414 -25.89 -16.88 -5.31
C ALA A 414 -25.87 -15.36 -5.03
N GLU A 415 -24.71 -14.74 -5.10
CA GLU A 415 -24.55 -13.32 -4.83
C GLU A 415 -25.07 -12.45 -5.97
N THR A 416 -25.48 -11.24 -5.64
CA THR A 416 -26.18 -10.37 -6.59
C THR A 416 -25.18 -9.75 -7.57
N VAL A 417 -25.54 -9.76 -8.84
CA VAL A 417 -24.79 -9.11 -9.92
C VAL A 417 -25.75 -8.25 -10.74
N GLU A 418 -25.21 -7.16 -11.29
CA GLU A 418 -25.88 -6.33 -12.26
C GLU A 418 -25.54 -6.83 -13.67
N VAL A 419 -26.57 -6.91 -14.51
CA VAL A 419 -26.42 -7.35 -15.89
C VAL A 419 -26.86 -6.22 -16.80
N SER A 420 -25.97 -5.81 -17.71
CA SER A 420 -26.26 -4.80 -18.72
C SER A 420 -25.84 -5.30 -20.10
N GLU A 421 -26.68 -5.02 -21.09
CA GLU A 421 -26.47 -5.45 -22.47
C GLU A 421 -26.12 -4.25 -23.34
N HIS A 422 -25.16 -4.44 -24.24
CA HIS A 422 -24.66 -3.41 -25.12
C HIS A 422 -24.56 -3.94 -26.55
N GLU A 423 -25.08 -3.17 -27.50
CA GLU A 423 -24.92 -3.43 -28.93
C GLU A 423 -23.83 -2.51 -29.48
N VAL A 424 -22.70 -3.09 -29.89
CA VAL A 424 -21.55 -2.33 -30.40
C VAL A 424 -21.14 -2.89 -31.76
N ASN A 425 -21.34 -2.11 -32.82
CA ASN A 425 -20.94 -2.47 -34.18
C ASN A 425 -21.38 -3.89 -34.64
N GLY A 426 -22.58 -4.32 -34.21
CA GLY A 426 -23.14 -5.63 -34.54
C GLY A 426 -22.69 -6.79 -33.63
N ALA A 427 -22.00 -6.48 -32.52
CA ALA A 427 -21.73 -7.40 -31.43
C ALA A 427 -22.64 -7.11 -30.23
N HIS A 428 -23.33 -8.14 -29.76
CA HIS A 428 -24.13 -8.12 -28.53
C HIS A 428 -23.26 -8.50 -27.34
N ILE A 429 -22.84 -7.52 -26.54
CA ILE A 429 -21.96 -7.72 -25.38
C ILE A 429 -22.79 -7.62 -24.10
N VAL A 430 -22.81 -8.69 -23.33
CA VAL A 430 -23.41 -8.76 -22.00
C VAL A 430 -22.33 -8.53 -20.97
N HIS A 431 -22.47 -7.47 -20.20
CA HIS A 431 -21.62 -7.14 -19.06
C HIS A 431 -22.31 -7.59 -17.78
N ILE A 432 -21.65 -8.48 -17.05
CA ILE A 432 -22.07 -8.95 -15.73
C ILE A 432 -21.08 -8.36 -14.73
N GLY A 433 -21.54 -7.41 -13.91
CA GLY A 433 -20.74 -6.69 -12.92
C GLY A 433 -21.26 -6.87 -11.50
N GLY A 434 -20.41 -6.66 -10.51
CA GLY A 434 -20.81 -6.76 -9.09
C GLY A 434 -19.96 -5.89 -8.18
N GLN A 435 -20.46 -5.64 -6.98
CA GLN A 435 -19.72 -4.93 -5.91
C GLN A 435 -18.86 -5.90 -5.09
N HIS A 436 -18.46 -7.03 -5.69
CA HIS A 436 -17.76 -8.11 -5.03
C HIS A 436 -16.79 -8.82 -5.99
N PRO A 437 -15.72 -9.44 -5.48
CA PRO A 437 -14.62 -9.96 -6.32
C PRO A 437 -14.84 -11.40 -6.82
N TYR A 438 -16.05 -11.96 -6.70
CA TYR A 438 -16.38 -13.33 -7.11
C TYR A 438 -17.35 -13.38 -8.29
N VAL A 439 -17.53 -12.27 -9.01
CA VAL A 439 -18.34 -12.17 -10.24
C VAL A 439 -17.90 -13.18 -11.29
N ALA A 440 -16.61 -13.42 -11.43
CA ALA A 440 -16.08 -14.39 -12.37
C ALA A 440 -16.61 -15.83 -12.15
N ALA A 441 -17.04 -16.18 -10.93
CA ALA A 441 -17.65 -17.50 -10.66
C ALA A 441 -18.97 -17.72 -11.40
N HIS A 442 -19.62 -16.65 -11.86
CA HIS A 442 -20.88 -16.72 -12.61
C HIS A 442 -20.73 -17.41 -13.99
N VAL A 443 -19.52 -17.60 -14.49
CA VAL A 443 -19.26 -18.45 -15.68
C VAL A 443 -19.73 -19.90 -15.51
N HIS A 444 -19.81 -20.39 -14.26
CA HIS A 444 -20.34 -21.73 -13.95
C HIS A 444 -21.85 -21.84 -14.19
N ALA A 445 -22.55 -20.72 -14.29
CA ALA A 445 -24.00 -20.64 -14.50
C ALA A 445 -24.35 -19.61 -15.58
N LEU A 446 -23.53 -19.51 -16.62
CA LEU A 446 -23.63 -18.46 -17.65
C LEU A 446 -24.97 -18.47 -18.39
N ASP A 447 -25.56 -19.66 -18.57
CA ASP A 447 -26.87 -19.87 -19.20
C ASP A 447 -28.03 -19.24 -18.41
N ARG A 448 -27.85 -18.99 -17.10
CA ARG A 448 -28.80 -18.20 -16.29
C ARG A 448 -29.00 -16.79 -16.84
N TYR A 449 -27.97 -16.21 -17.44
CA TYR A 449 -27.97 -14.83 -17.95
C TYR A 449 -28.26 -14.77 -19.43
N LEU A 450 -27.70 -15.70 -20.20
CA LEU A 450 -27.71 -15.64 -21.67
C LEU A 450 -28.74 -16.58 -22.31
N GLY A 451 -29.42 -17.41 -21.52
CA GLY A 451 -30.38 -18.38 -22.03
C GLY A 451 -29.70 -19.58 -22.70
N ASP A 452 -30.24 -20.02 -23.83
CA ASP A 452 -29.73 -21.18 -24.55
C ASP A 452 -28.49 -20.82 -25.39
N LEU A 453 -27.39 -21.55 -25.19
CA LEU A 453 -26.08 -21.30 -25.80
C LEU A 453 -25.62 -22.51 -26.64
N PRO A 454 -26.29 -22.84 -27.77
CA PRO A 454 -26.01 -24.04 -28.56
C PRO A 454 -24.60 -24.05 -29.16
N HIS A 455 -24.03 -22.86 -29.42
CA HIS A 455 -22.66 -22.67 -29.92
C HIS A 455 -21.71 -22.16 -28.84
N GLY A 456 -22.19 -22.00 -27.61
CA GLY A 456 -21.43 -21.45 -26.50
C GLY A 456 -21.42 -19.92 -26.50
N ALA A 457 -20.44 -19.34 -25.80
CA ALA A 457 -20.26 -17.90 -25.72
C ALA A 457 -18.77 -17.53 -25.72
N LEU A 458 -18.44 -16.33 -26.19
CA LEU A 458 -17.16 -15.72 -25.85
C LEU A 458 -17.28 -15.15 -24.44
N VAL A 459 -16.27 -15.35 -23.59
CA VAL A 459 -16.20 -14.76 -22.26
C VAL A 459 -14.83 -14.15 -21.98
N ALA A 460 -14.81 -13.13 -21.13
CA ALA A 460 -13.57 -12.50 -20.63
C ALA A 460 -13.69 -12.17 -19.15
N PHE A 461 -12.56 -12.23 -18.45
CA PHE A 461 -12.44 -11.97 -17.01
C PHE A 461 -11.35 -10.91 -16.77
N PRO A 462 -11.58 -9.64 -17.11
CA PRO A 462 -10.51 -8.65 -17.06
C PRO A 462 -10.13 -8.27 -15.61
N VAL A 463 -11.11 -8.14 -14.73
CA VAL A 463 -10.95 -7.84 -13.29
C VAL A 463 -11.92 -8.70 -12.47
N PRO A 464 -11.72 -8.88 -11.15
CA PRO A 464 -12.53 -9.78 -10.33
C PRO A 464 -14.04 -9.47 -10.32
N GLU A 465 -14.38 -8.19 -10.47
CA GLU A 465 -15.75 -7.64 -10.41
C GLU A 465 -16.46 -7.65 -11.79
N VAL A 466 -15.81 -8.12 -12.86
CA VAL A 466 -16.34 -8.03 -14.23
C VAL A 466 -16.23 -9.36 -14.96
N LEU A 467 -17.37 -9.80 -15.52
CA LEU A 467 -17.48 -10.87 -16.51
C LEU A 467 -18.13 -10.30 -17.77
N LEU A 468 -17.39 -10.33 -18.88
CA LEU A 468 -17.93 -9.98 -20.21
C LEU A 468 -18.33 -11.26 -20.92
N ALA A 469 -19.46 -11.24 -21.62
CA ALA A 469 -19.91 -12.35 -22.42
C ALA A 469 -20.56 -11.92 -23.74
N HIS A 470 -20.47 -12.80 -24.75
CA HIS A 470 -21.16 -12.65 -26.03
C HIS A 470 -21.68 -14.02 -26.48
N PRO A 471 -23.02 -14.22 -26.56
CA PRO A 471 -23.60 -15.46 -27.08
C PRO A 471 -23.22 -15.69 -28.54
N LEU A 472 -22.58 -16.83 -28.84
CA LEU A 472 -22.25 -17.17 -30.22
C LEU A 472 -23.51 -17.59 -30.99
N GLY A 473 -23.73 -16.96 -32.14
CA GLY A 473 -24.97 -17.06 -32.92
C GLY A 473 -25.87 -15.84 -32.80
N GLN A 474 -25.50 -14.86 -31.98
CA GLN A 474 -26.12 -13.53 -31.94
C GLN A 474 -25.09 -12.49 -32.40
N GLY A 475 -25.37 -11.74 -33.46
CA GLY A 475 -24.42 -10.76 -33.99
C GLY A 475 -23.22 -11.37 -34.74
N HIS A 476 -22.25 -10.53 -35.11
CA HIS A 476 -21.09 -10.94 -35.91
C HIS A 476 -19.92 -11.40 -35.02
N PRO A 477 -19.51 -12.68 -35.04
CA PRO A 477 -18.59 -13.23 -34.04
C PRO A 477 -17.19 -12.60 -34.09
N ILE A 478 -16.64 -12.37 -35.29
CA ILE A 478 -15.32 -11.71 -35.41
C ILE A 478 -15.34 -10.27 -34.88
N ALA A 479 -16.42 -9.52 -35.14
CA ALA A 479 -16.56 -8.17 -34.61
C ALA A 479 -16.68 -8.21 -33.08
N ALA A 480 -17.41 -9.19 -32.52
CA ALA A 480 -17.49 -9.37 -31.08
C ALA A 480 -16.13 -9.67 -30.44
N MET A 481 -15.33 -10.55 -31.05
CA MET A 481 -13.98 -10.85 -30.57
C MET A 481 -13.09 -9.60 -30.52
N ASP A 482 -13.11 -8.78 -31.58
CA ASP A 482 -12.33 -7.54 -31.63
C ASP A 482 -12.72 -6.56 -30.52
N HIS A 483 -14.02 -6.27 -30.38
CA HIS A 483 -14.51 -5.33 -29.37
C HIS A 483 -14.31 -5.85 -27.96
N MET A 484 -14.59 -7.13 -27.70
CA MET A 484 -14.40 -7.72 -26.38
C MET A 484 -12.92 -7.73 -25.98
N GLN A 485 -11.98 -8.02 -26.90
CA GLN A 485 -10.54 -7.91 -26.61
C GLN A 485 -10.15 -6.48 -26.21
N GLN A 486 -10.58 -5.48 -26.98
CA GLN A 486 -10.28 -4.06 -26.67
C GLN A 486 -10.86 -3.63 -25.31
N ILE A 487 -12.09 -4.04 -25.00
CA ILE A 487 -12.73 -3.75 -23.71
C ILE A 487 -11.97 -4.45 -22.58
N ALA A 488 -11.64 -5.73 -22.74
CA ALA A 488 -10.92 -6.51 -21.74
C ALA A 488 -9.52 -5.97 -21.47
N GLU A 489 -8.78 -5.57 -22.52
CA GLU A 489 -7.47 -4.91 -22.41
C GLU A 489 -7.57 -3.62 -21.60
N ARG A 490 -8.58 -2.79 -21.87
CA ARG A 490 -8.78 -1.53 -21.12
C ARG A 490 -9.09 -1.77 -19.65
N PHE A 491 -10.03 -2.68 -19.34
CA PHE A 491 -10.32 -3.03 -17.95
C PHE A 491 -9.09 -3.60 -17.23
N THR A 492 -8.26 -4.38 -17.92
CA THR A 492 -7.04 -4.97 -17.36
C THR A 492 -5.98 -3.89 -17.09
N ALA A 493 -5.87 -2.89 -17.97
CA ALA A 493 -4.92 -1.79 -17.83
C ALA A 493 -5.30 -0.81 -16.70
N ASP A 494 -6.60 -0.55 -16.55
CA ASP A 494 -7.13 0.45 -15.60
C ASP A 494 -7.55 -0.17 -14.24
N GLY A 495 -7.61 -1.50 -14.15
CA GLY A 495 -8.22 -2.22 -13.03
C GLY A 495 -7.26 -2.62 -11.89
N ASP A 496 -7.77 -2.64 -10.65
CA ASP A 496 -7.07 -3.26 -9.52
C ASP A 496 -7.10 -4.79 -9.62
N LYS A 497 -5.97 -5.44 -9.34
CA LYS A 497 -5.78 -6.92 -9.40
C LYS A 497 -6.31 -7.53 -10.71
N PRO A 498 -5.75 -7.15 -11.87
CA PRO A 498 -6.17 -7.68 -13.15
C PRO A 498 -6.13 -9.21 -13.18
N VAL A 499 -7.13 -9.82 -13.82
CA VAL A 499 -7.24 -11.26 -13.98
C VAL A 499 -6.71 -11.68 -15.35
N SER A 500 -7.39 -11.33 -16.44
CA SER A 500 -6.89 -11.61 -17.79
C SER A 500 -7.64 -10.85 -18.89
N ALA A 501 -6.91 -10.28 -19.85
CA ALA A 501 -7.49 -9.75 -21.08
C ALA A 501 -7.83 -10.84 -22.12
N GLN A 502 -7.44 -12.09 -21.87
CA GLN A 502 -7.67 -13.23 -22.78
C GLN A 502 -9.17 -13.52 -22.92
N LEU A 503 -9.63 -13.70 -24.16
CA LEU A 503 -10.95 -14.28 -24.41
C LEU A 503 -10.92 -15.80 -24.31
N TYR A 504 -12.00 -16.37 -23.82
CA TYR A 504 -12.22 -17.81 -23.78
C TYR A 504 -13.54 -18.14 -24.47
N TRP A 505 -13.56 -19.24 -25.20
CA TRP A 505 -14.79 -19.87 -25.65
C TRP A 505 -15.32 -20.72 -24.51
N TRP A 506 -16.47 -20.33 -23.97
CA TRP A 506 -17.29 -21.17 -23.12
C TRP A 506 -17.97 -22.21 -23.99
N HIS A 507 -17.43 -23.42 -24.00
CA HIS A 507 -17.90 -24.49 -24.87
C HIS A 507 -19.27 -25.01 -24.40
N PRO A 508 -20.22 -25.37 -25.30
CA PRO A 508 -21.56 -25.85 -24.94
C PRO A 508 -21.57 -27.03 -23.96
N GLY A 509 -20.53 -27.87 -24.00
CA GLY A 509 -20.33 -28.98 -23.07
C GLY A 509 -20.16 -28.56 -21.61
N SER A 510 -19.98 -27.26 -21.32
CA SER A 510 -19.96 -26.72 -19.95
C SER A 510 -21.31 -26.83 -19.25
N ARG A 511 -22.43 -26.76 -19.99
CA ARG A 511 -23.79 -26.76 -19.43
C ARG A 511 -24.17 -28.07 -18.74
N SER A 512 -23.63 -29.20 -19.22
CA SER A 512 -23.95 -30.52 -18.71
C SER A 512 -23.02 -30.96 -17.57
N ARG A 513 -22.07 -30.10 -17.16
CA ARG A 513 -21.13 -30.41 -16.08
C ARG A 513 -21.78 -30.22 -14.72
N GLU A 514 -21.39 -31.07 -13.77
CA GLU A 514 -21.86 -30.97 -12.39
C GLU A 514 -21.41 -29.65 -11.74
N GLN A 515 -22.23 -29.11 -10.85
CA GLN A 515 -21.93 -27.89 -10.09
C GLN A 515 -20.56 -28.01 -9.41
N GLY A 516 -19.67 -27.03 -9.63
CA GLY A 516 -18.32 -27.07 -9.07
C GLY A 516 -17.29 -27.81 -9.92
N THR A 517 -17.67 -28.47 -11.01
CA THR A 517 -16.71 -28.88 -12.05
C THR A 517 -16.32 -27.66 -12.89
N PRO A 518 -15.06 -27.46 -13.28
CA PRO A 518 -14.68 -26.34 -14.14
C PRO A 518 -15.49 -26.33 -15.45
N PRO A 519 -15.96 -25.16 -15.92
CA PRO A 519 -16.46 -25.02 -17.27
C PRO A 519 -15.34 -25.37 -18.28
N ASP A 520 -15.74 -25.78 -19.48
CA ASP A 520 -14.83 -26.01 -20.60
C ASP A 520 -14.55 -24.65 -21.27
N LEU A 521 -13.47 -24.02 -20.84
CA LEU A 521 -13.00 -22.71 -21.31
C LEU A 521 -11.77 -22.90 -22.19
N ARG A 522 -11.89 -22.52 -23.47
CA ARG A 522 -10.81 -22.68 -24.46
C ARG A 522 -10.29 -21.31 -24.87
N PRO A 523 -8.99 -21.00 -24.76
CA PRO A 523 -8.46 -19.71 -25.17
C PRO A 523 -8.71 -19.46 -26.65
N VAL A 524 -9.31 -18.31 -26.97
CA VAL A 524 -9.60 -17.88 -28.34
C VAL A 524 -9.26 -16.41 -28.50
N GLY A 525 -9.04 -15.96 -29.72
CA GLY A 525 -8.77 -14.58 -30.04
C GLY A 525 -8.80 -14.35 -31.54
N ALA A 526 -8.77 -13.10 -31.95
CA ALA A 526 -8.70 -12.75 -33.35
C ALA A 526 -7.69 -11.63 -33.54
N ARG A 527 -6.85 -11.77 -34.56
CA ARG A 527 -6.04 -10.67 -35.09
C ARG A 527 -6.68 -10.20 -36.38
N ILE A 528 -7.13 -8.95 -36.39
CA ILE A 528 -7.71 -8.30 -37.56
C ILE A 528 -6.65 -7.39 -38.17
N ASP A 529 -6.31 -7.66 -39.43
CA ASP A 529 -5.47 -6.79 -40.23
C ASP A 529 -6.38 -5.95 -41.13
N HIS A 530 -6.57 -4.69 -40.75
CA HIS A 530 -7.42 -3.76 -41.50
C HIS A 530 -6.81 -3.35 -42.85
N GLU A 531 -5.49 -3.37 -42.99
CA GLU A 531 -4.79 -3.01 -44.23
C GLU A 531 -4.98 -4.10 -45.30
N ASN A 532 -4.81 -5.36 -44.89
CA ASN A 532 -4.95 -6.52 -45.76
C ASN A 532 -6.38 -7.10 -45.79
N ARG A 533 -7.30 -6.55 -44.98
CA ARG A 533 -8.66 -7.06 -44.77
C ARG A 533 -8.68 -8.57 -44.46
N SER A 534 -7.74 -9.00 -43.63
CA SER A 534 -7.61 -10.40 -43.24
C SER A 534 -7.90 -10.59 -41.75
N VAL A 535 -8.40 -11.76 -41.41
CA VAL A 535 -8.70 -12.15 -40.03
C VAL A 535 -7.96 -13.46 -39.78
N SER A 536 -7.17 -13.49 -38.71
CA SER A 536 -6.51 -14.70 -38.23
C SER A 536 -7.02 -15.05 -36.86
N LEU A 537 -7.58 -16.25 -36.70
CA LEU A 537 -7.99 -16.76 -35.39
C LEU A 537 -6.76 -17.16 -34.57
N LEU A 538 -6.75 -16.76 -33.31
CA LEU A 538 -5.74 -17.08 -32.31
C LEU A 538 -6.35 -18.12 -31.36
N THR A 539 -6.34 -19.38 -31.78
CA THR A 539 -6.82 -20.50 -30.98
C THR A 539 -5.98 -21.74 -31.27
N SER A 540 -5.76 -22.56 -30.26
CA SER A 540 -5.20 -23.92 -30.43
C SER A 540 -6.30 -24.97 -30.59
N ASP A 541 -7.57 -24.58 -30.51
CA ASP A 541 -8.72 -25.47 -30.61
C ASP A 541 -9.16 -25.67 -32.07
N GLU A 542 -9.24 -26.93 -32.49
CA GLU A 542 -9.58 -27.30 -33.88
C GLU A 542 -11.10 -27.23 -34.17
N GLU A 543 -11.95 -27.19 -33.14
CA GLU A 543 -13.42 -27.15 -33.29
C GLU A 543 -13.95 -25.72 -33.43
N PHE A 544 -13.29 -24.75 -32.80
CA PHE A 544 -13.76 -23.36 -32.74
C PHE A 544 -13.83 -22.69 -34.12
N GLY A 545 -12.82 -22.87 -34.97
CA GLY A 545 -12.79 -22.30 -36.32
C GLY A 545 -13.96 -22.76 -37.20
N PRO A 546 -14.13 -24.08 -37.41
CA PRO A 546 -15.27 -24.62 -38.16
C PRO A 546 -16.63 -24.22 -37.58
N MET A 547 -16.75 -24.12 -36.25
CA MET A 547 -17.96 -23.63 -35.60
C MET A 547 -18.23 -22.16 -35.95
N LEU A 548 -17.23 -21.28 -35.89
CA LEU A 548 -17.39 -19.88 -36.29
C LEU A 548 -17.77 -19.73 -37.77
N ASP A 549 -17.16 -20.52 -38.66
CA ASP A 549 -17.49 -20.52 -40.09
C ASP A 549 -18.96 -20.91 -40.33
N SER A 550 -19.51 -21.82 -39.52
CA SER A 550 -20.92 -22.21 -39.58
C SER A 550 -21.90 -21.12 -39.15
N LEU A 551 -21.44 -20.12 -38.40
CA LEU A 551 -22.23 -18.96 -37.97
C LEU A 551 -22.11 -17.76 -38.93
N ALA A 552 -21.05 -17.73 -39.75
CA ALA A 552 -20.79 -16.70 -40.74
C ALA A 552 -21.43 -16.98 -42.10
N GLY A 553 -21.85 -18.23 -42.35
CA GLY A 553 -22.60 -18.66 -43.54
C GLY A 553 -24.11 -18.63 -43.32
#